data_AF-A0A9J8AZ15-F1
#
_entry.id   AF-A0A9J8AZ15-F1
#
_cell.length_a   1.000
_cell.length_b   1.000
_cell.length_c   1.000
_cell.angle_alpha   90.00
_cell.angle_beta   90.00
_cell.angle_gamma   90.00
#
_symmetry.space_group_name_H-M   'P 1'
#
loop_
_entity.id
_entity.type
_entity.pdbx_description
1 polymer ?
#
loop_
_entity_poly.entity_id
_entity_poly.type
_entity_poly.pdbx_seq_one_letter_code
_entity_poly.pdbx_strand_id
1 'polypeptide(L)'
;MTNSPTVIVLIGLPARGKTYISKKLTRYLNWIGVPTKVFNLGVYRREAVQSYKSYDFFRHDNKEAMKIRKQCAIVALQDVKSYLNEEGGQIAVFDATNTTRERRSLILSFAKENAYKVFFVESFCDDPEVIAANILDVKVSSPDYPERDRDSVMEDFLKRIECYKITYQPLDPDDHDKDLSFIQVINVGQRFLVNHVQDYIQSKIVYYLMNIHVQKHSIYLCRHGESQHNIQACIGGDSELSSRGKQFSKALRGFLENQKIPDLKVWTSQLRRTIQTAEELGVPYEQWKILNEIDAGICEEMTYEKIKETYPDEYSLRDQDKYHYRYPGGESYQDLVQRLEPVIMELERQGNVLVICHQAVMRCLLAYFLDKSADDLPYLKCPLHAVLKLTPVAYGILSESTCFILKPWLREGLFCLIGATSLIISRHTE
;
A
#
# COMPACT_ATOMS: atom_id res chain seq x y z
N MET A 1 -12.23 9.41 26.23
CA MET A 1 -11.03 9.57 25.37
C MET A 1 -11.41 9.11 23.96
N THR A 2 -12.07 9.96 23.17
CA THR A 2 -12.64 9.56 21.87
C THR A 2 -11.65 9.62 20.71
N ASN A 3 -10.46 10.23 20.89
CA ASN A 3 -9.48 10.41 19.80
C ASN A 3 -8.01 10.18 20.23
N SER A 4 -7.76 9.30 21.21
CA SER A 4 -6.38 8.98 21.62
C SER A 4 -5.60 8.32 20.47
N PRO A 5 -4.34 8.71 20.24
CA PRO A 5 -3.45 8.02 19.31
C PRO A 5 -3.31 6.53 19.61
N THR A 6 -2.98 5.73 18.59
CA THR A 6 -2.87 4.27 18.72
C THR A 6 -1.47 3.78 18.40
N VAL A 7 -0.94 2.92 19.25
CA VAL A 7 0.29 2.15 18.97
C VAL A 7 -0.12 0.75 18.49
N ILE A 8 0.14 0.46 17.22
CA ILE A 8 0.01 -0.89 16.67
C ILE A 8 1.29 -1.65 16.97
N VAL A 9 1.19 -2.77 17.69
CA VAL A 9 2.36 -3.53 18.13
C VAL A 9 2.40 -4.86 17.39
N LEU A 10 3.40 -5.04 16.53
CA LEU A 10 3.56 -6.31 15.82
C LEU A 10 4.15 -7.37 16.74
N ILE A 11 3.64 -8.60 16.63
CA ILE A 11 4.13 -9.78 17.36
C ILE A 11 4.40 -10.91 16.38
N GLY A 12 5.44 -11.69 16.65
CA GLY A 12 5.67 -12.98 16.00
C GLY A 12 7.14 -13.25 15.73
N LEU A 13 7.42 -14.51 15.40
CA LEU A 13 8.78 -14.97 15.07
C LEU A 13 9.36 -14.26 13.82
N PRO A 14 10.69 -14.25 13.63
CA PRO A 14 11.28 -13.79 12.38
C PRO A 14 10.72 -14.51 11.13
N ALA A 15 10.76 -13.84 9.97
CA ALA A 15 10.21 -14.35 8.69
C ALA A 15 8.71 -14.73 8.72
N ARG A 16 7.91 -13.98 9.49
CA ARG A 16 6.44 -14.10 9.55
C ARG A 16 5.70 -12.94 8.88
N GLY A 17 6.32 -12.23 7.93
CA GLY A 17 5.65 -11.14 7.22
C GLY A 17 5.33 -9.88 8.04
N LYS A 18 5.80 -9.74 9.29
CA LYS A 18 5.58 -8.54 10.12
C LYS A 18 5.91 -7.23 9.40
N THR A 19 7.12 -7.12 8.85
CA THR A 19 7.55 -5.91 8.14
C THR A 19 6.77 -5.67 6.84
N TYR A 20 6.23 -6.73 6.22
CA TYR A 20 5.33 -6.59 5.07
C TYR A 20 3.98 -6.01 5.53
N ILE A 21 3.42 -6.57 6.61
CA ILE A 21 2.18 -6.08 7.23
C ILE A 21 2.33 -4.63 7.69
N SER A 22 3.40 -4.27 8.40
CA SER A 22 3.60 -2.88 8.87
C SER A 22 3.58 -1.90 7.71
N LYS A 23 4.38 -2.15 6.67
CA LYS A 23 4.46 -1.25 5.51
C LYS A 23 3.14 -1.16 4.75
N LYS A 24 2.50 -2.29 4.44
CA LYS A 24 1.21 -2.29 3.74
C LYS A 24 0.11 -1.61 4.53
N LEU A 25 0.06 -1.85 5.85
CA LEU A 25 -0.93 -1.25 6.74
C LEU A 25 -0.71 0.25 6.86
N THR A 26 0.53 0.70 7.07
CA THR A 26 0.87 2.13 7.11
C THR A 26 0.53 2.85 5.82
N ARG A 27 0.85 2.24 4.67
CA ARG A 27 0.50 2.79 3.35
C ARG A 27 -1.01 2.97 3.18
N TYR A 28 -1.79 1.95 3.55
CA TYR A 28 -3.25 2.03 3.53
C TYR A 28 -3.79 3.13 4.44
N LEU A 29 -3.33 3.18 5.69
CA LEU A 29 -3.79 4.16 6.68
C LEU A 29 -3.46 5.59 6.24
N ASN A 30 -2.25 5.84 5.74
CA ASN A 30 -1.88 7.14 5.18
C ASN A 30 -2.73 7.51 3.96
N TRP A 31 -2.97 6.55 3.06
CA TRP A 31 -3.76 6.79 1.86
C TRP A 31 -5.22 7.18 2.18
N ILE A 32 -5.84 6.58 3.20
CA ILE A 32 -7.17 6.99 3.67
C ILE A 32 -7.17 8.26 4.55
N GLY A 33 -6.01 8.90 4.74
CA GLY A 33 -5.87 10.16 5.47
C GLY A 33 -5.62 10.04 6.97
N VAL A 34 -5.12 8.89 7.45
CA VAL A 34 -4.74 8.68 8.86
C VAL A 34 -3.20 8.68 8.99
N PRO A 35 -2.59 9.76 9.52
CA PRO A 35 -1.14 9.87 9.65
C PRO A 35 -0.54 8.72 10.45
N THR A 36 0.24 7.90 9.75
CA THR A 36 0.81 6.66 10.28
C THR A 36 2.29 6.53 9.94
N LYS A 37 3.11 6.11 10.92
CA LYS A 37 4.55 5.89 10.74
C LYS A 37 4.99 4.54 11.29
N VAL A 38 5.93 3.88 10.60
CA VAL A 38 6.52 2.61 11.04
C VAL A 38 7.81 2.87 11.83
N PHE A 39 7.95 2.22 12.98
CA PHE A 39 9.15 2.21 13.81
C PHE A 39 9.74 0.80 13.77
N ASN A 40 10.66 0.55 12.83
CA ASN A 40 11.25 -0.77 12.61
C ASN A 40 12.46 -0.99 13.51
N LEU A 41 12.32 -1.84 14.52
CA LEU A 41 13.37 -2.06 15.52
C LEU A 41 14.63 -2.72 14.96
N GLY A 42 14.53 -3.34 13.78
CA GLY A 42 15.68 -3.83 13.04
C GLY A 42 16.60 -2.72 12.52
N VAL A 43 16.05 -1.54 12.20
CA VAL A 43 16.80 -0.33 11.76
C VAL A 43 17.59 0.23 12.95
N TYR A 44 16.90 0.58 14.04
CA TYR A 44 17.52 1.03 15.29
C TYR A 44 18.66 0.13 15.77
N ARG A 45 18.45 -1.20 15.73
CA ARG A 45 19.49 -2.15 16.12
C ARG A 45 20.67 -2.17 15.15
N ARG A 46 20.45 -2.03 13.83
CA ARG A 46 21.56 -1.96 12.87
C ARG A 46 22.41 -0.71 13.07
N GLU A 47 21.79 0.42 13.34
CA GLU A 47 22.49 1.68 13.63
C GLU A 47 23.30 1.59 14.93
N ALA A 48 22.74 0.98 15.97
CA ALA A 48 23.41 0.84 17.26
C ALA A 48 24.59 -0.15 17.25
N VAL A 49 24.54 -1.21 16.43
CA VAL A 49 25.52 -2.33 16.48
C VAL A 49 26.47 -2.33 15.27
N GLN A 50 26.18 -1.56 14.21
CA GLN A 50 26.89 -1.46 12.92
C GLN A 50 27.03 -2.77 12.13
N SER A 51 27.45 -3.88 12.75
CA SER A 51 27.35 -5.24 12.21
C SER A 51 27.35 -6.28 13.33
N TYR A 52 26.61 -7.37 13.17
CA TYR A 52 26.73 -8.55 14.02
C TYR A 52 26.89 -9.78 13.11
N LYS A 53 27.69 -10.75 13.52
CA LYS A 53 28.17 -11.83 12.64
C LYS A 53 27.22 -13.01 12.48
N SER A 54 26.39 -13.29 13.48
CA SER A 54 25.59 -14.53 13.51
C SER A 54 24.34 -14.42 14.40
N TYR A 55 23.55 -15.49 14.38
CA TYR A 55 22.42 -15.72 15.26
C TYR A 55 22.74 -15.63 16.76
N ASP A 56 24.01 -15.71 17.18
CA ASP A 56 24.44 -15.65 18.58
C ASP A 56 24.04 -14.34 19.28
N PHE A 57 23.94 -13.25 18.51
CA PHE A 57 23.42 -11.97 19.02
C PHE A 57 21.96 -12.08 19.49
N PHE A 58 21.19 -13.04 18.98
CA PHE A 58 19.77 -13.18 19.30
C PHE A 58 19.46 -14.14 20.42
N ARG A 59 20.45 -14.89 20.91
CA ARG A 59 20.24 -15.83 22.02
C ARG A 59 19.69 -15.10 23.25
N HIS A 60 18.84 -15.80 24.01
CA HIS A 60 18.20 -15.25 25.20
C HIS A 60 19.17 -15.16 26.40
N ASP A 61 20.22 -15.97 26.40
CA ASP A 61 21.28 -15.99 27.42
C ASP A 61 22.40 -14.96 27.16
N ASN A 62 22.41 -14.32 25.98
CA ASN A 62 23.32 -13.23 25.66
C ASN A 62 22.87 -11.92 26.34
N LYS A 63 23.31 -11.71 27.58
CA LYS A 63 22.92 -10.56 28.42
C LYS A 63 23.26 -9.20 27.79
N GLU A 64 24.40 -9.10 27.14
CA GLU A 64 24.84 -7.85 26.49
C GLU A 64 23.94 -7.51 25.30
N ALA A 65 23.71 -8.47 24.39
CA ALA A 65 22.82 -8.27 23.25
C ALA A 65 21.37 -8.05 23.68
N MET A 66 20.91 -8.68 24.76
CA MET A 66 19.60 -8.40 25.36
C MET A 66 19.50 -6.95 25.87
N LYS A 67 20.54 -6.43 26.54
CA LYS A 67 20.60 -5.03 26.98
C LYS A 67 20.53 -4.07 25.80
N ILE A 68 21.32 -4.32 24.74
CA ILE A 68 21.31 -3.51 23.52
C ILE A 68 19.93 -3.52 22.86
N ARG A 69 19.33 -4.71 22.63
CA ARG A 69 18.00 -4.84 22.04
C ARG A 69 16.90 -4.16 22.87
N LYS A 70 17.03 -4.18 24.20
CA LYS A 70 16.11 -3.46 25.11
C LYS A 70 16.30 -1.95 24.97
N GLN A 71 17.54 -1.46 24.90
CA GLN A 71 17.81 -0.04 24.69
C GLN A 71 17.26 0.46 23.35
N CYS A 72 17.45 -0.29 22.25
CA CYS A 72 16.86 0.06 20.96
C CYS A 72 15.33 0.18 21.05
N ALA A 73 14.66 -0.71 21.78
CA ALA A 73 13.21 -0.63 22.00
C ALA A 73 12.81 0.64 22.74
N ILE A 74 13.57 1.05 23.77
CA ILE A 74 13.30 2.27 24.53
C ILE A 74 13.47 3.51 23.65
N VAL A 75 14.55 3.59 22.86
CA VAL A 75 14.79 4.70 21.92
C VAL A 75 13.66 4.79 20.90
N ALA A 76 13.28 3.68 20.27
CA ALA A 76 12.17 3.67 19.32
C ALA A 76 10.83 4.09 19.96
N LEU A 77 10.57 3.74 21.23
CA LEU A 77 9.38 4.20 21.95
C LEU A 77 9.42 5.71 22.26
N GLN A 78 10.61 6.29 22.47
CA GLN A 78 10.75 7.75 22.59
C GLN A 78 10.40 8.45 21.27
N ASP A 79 10.83 7.89 20.13
CA ASP A 79 10.47 8.43 18.83
C ASP A 79 8.97 8.25 18.52
N VAL A 80 8.37 7.14 18.95
CA VAL A 80 6.91 6.96 18.91
C VAL A 80 6.22 8.07 19.70
N LYS A 81 6.74 8.43 20.87
CA LYS A 81 6.19 9.51 21.69
C LYS A 81 6.29 10.87 20.98
N SER A 82 7.46 11.20 20.42
CA SER A 82 7.67 12.41 19.62
C SER A 82 6.65 12.48 18.48
N TYR A 83 6.54 11.41 17.70
CA TYR A 83 5.66 11.37 16.54
C TYR A 83 4.17 11.58 16.90
N LEU A 84 3.68 10.90 17.93
CA LEU A 84 2.27 10.96 18.32
C LEU A 84 1.88 12.24 19.06
N ASN A 85 2.82 12.91 19.74
CA ASN A 85 2.52 14.11 20.52
C ASN A 85 2.94 15.42 19.84
N GLU A 86 4.00 15.40 19.03
CA GLU A 86 4.68 16.60 18.53
C GLU A 86 4.58 16.74 17.01
N GLU A 87 4.54 15.63 16.26
CA GLU A 87 4.56 15.63 14.79
C GLU A 87 3.16 15.48 14.14
N GLY A 88 2.09 15.44 14.96
CA GLY A 88 0.71 15.28 14.46
C GLY A 88 0.35 13.85 14.04
N GLY A 89 1.16 12.86 14.42
CA GLY A 89 0.90 11.44 14.17
C GLY A 89 -0.33 10.91 14.90
N GLN A 90 -1.10 10.03 14.25
CA GLN A 90 -2.25 9.37 14.89
C GLN A 90 -2.00 7.89 15.20
N ILE A 91 -1.20 7.21 14.37
CA ILE A 91 -0.88 5.79 14.53
C ILE A 91 0.62 5.55 14.42
N ALA A 92 1.19 4.88 15.41
CA ALA A 92 2.55 4.38 15.36
C ALA A 92 2.57 2.86 15.22
N VAL A 93 3.21 2.34 14.17
CA VAL A 93 3.38 0.89 13.96
C VAL A 93 4.74 0.46 14.48
N PHE A 94 4.75 -0.19 15.64
CA PHE A 94 5.96 -0.69 16.29
C PHE A 94 6.32 -2.10 15.77
N ASP A 95 7.19 -2.14 14.75
CA ASP A 95 7.61 -3.37 14.06
C ASP A 95 8.82 -4.02 14.75
N ALA A 96 8.53 -4.99 15.62
CA ALA A 96 9.51 -5.85 16.26
C ALA A 96 8.94 -7.28 16.46
N THR A 97 9.73 -8.19 17.03
CA THR A 97 9.23 -9.55 17.33
C THR A 97 8.25 -9.57 18.51
N ASN A 98 8.52 -8.79 19.56
CA ASN A 98 7.67 -8.65 20.75
C ASN A 98 7.11 -9.98 21.30
N THR A 99 7.91 -11.04 21.21
CA THR A 99 7.51 -12.43 21.46
C THR A 99 7.38 -12.77 22.95
N THR A 100 7.78 -11.89 23.87
CA THR A 100 7.71 -12.15 25.32
C THR A 100 6.67 -11.26 26.00
N ARG A 101 5.99 -11.79 27.03
CA ARG A 101 5.03 -11.03 27.85
C ARG A 101 5.69 -9.85 28.56
N GLU A 102 6.94 -9.99 29.02
CA GLU A 102 7.71 -8.90 29.62
C GLU A 102 7.87 -7.71 28.64
N ARG A 103 8.21 -7.98 27.38
CA ARG A 103 8.35 -6.93 26.37
C ARG A 103 7.01 -6.23 26.10
N ARG A 104 5.92 -7.00 25.98
CA ARG A 104 4.58 -6.44 25.76
C ARG A 104 4.10 -5.60 26.94
N SER A 105 4.41 -6.04 28.17
CA SER A 105 4.11 -5.29 29.40
C SER A 105 4.83 -3.94 29.43
N LEU A 106 6.10 -3.88 29.00
CA LEU A 106 6.84 -2.62 28.88
C LEU A 106 6.14 -1.65 27.91
N ILE A 107 5.69 -2.14 26.75
CA ILE A 107 5.00 -1.32 25.75
C ILE A 107 3.62 -0.87 26.27
N LEU A 108 2.88 -1.75 26.95
CA LEU A 108 1.60 -1.41 27.58
C LEU A 108 1.75 -0.34 28.66
N SER A 109 2.76 -0.43 29.53
CA SER A 109 3.07 0.59 30.52
C SER A 109 3.39 1.94 29.87
N PHE A 110 4.26 1.94 28.84
CA PHE A 110 4.56 3.13 28.06
C PHE A 110 3.30 3.75 27.44
N ALA A 111 2.43 2.95 26.83
CA ALA A 111 1.21 3.45 26.21
C ALA A 111 0.24 4.03 27.26
N LYS A 112 0.10 3.35 28.41
CA LYS A 112 -0.73 3.82 29.53
C LYS A 112 -0.25 5.15 30.09
N GLU A 113 1.06 5.31 30.29
CA GLU A 113 1.66 6.55 30.79
C GLU A 113 1.44 7.76 29.86
N ASN A 114 1.32 7.51 28.55
CA ASN A 114 1.10 8.56 27.55
C ASN A 114 -0.36 8.59 27.02
N ALA A 115 -1.29 7.85 27.65
CA ALA A 115 -2.70 7.77 27.26
C ALA A 115 -2.96 7.34 25.80
N TYR A 116 -2.09 6.47 25.26
CA TYR A 116 -2.27 5.86 23.94
C TYR A 116 -3.08 4.57 24.03
N LYS A 117 -3.84 4.28 22.98
CA LYS A 117 -4.44 2.95 22.77
C LYS A 117 -3.36 1.99 22.25
N VAL A 118 -3.56 0.69 22.48
CA VAL A 118 -2.68 -0.36 21.97
C VAL A 118 -3.52 -1.38 21.22
N PHE A 119 -3.08 -1.72 20.02
CA PHE A 119 -3.68 -2.80 19.22
C PHE A 119 -2.58 -3.75 18.74
N PHE A 120 -2.63 -5.01 19.15
CA PHE A 120 -1.62 -5.98 18.74
C PHE A 120 -1.98 -6.66 17.43
N VAL A 121 -0.97 -6.86 16.57
CA VAL A 121 -1.10 -7.66 15.34
C VAL A 121 -0.06 -8.76 15.41
N GLU A 122 -0.49 -9.96 15.77
CA GLU A 122 0.37 -11.13 15.80
C GLU A 122 0.31 -11.88 14.48
N SER A 123 1.46 -12.09 13.85
CA SER A 123 1.56 -12.95 12.67
C SER A 123 2.13 -14.31 13.07
N PHE A 124 1.27 -15.32 13.02
CA PHE A 124 1.60 -16.71 13.32
C PHE A 124 1.64 -17.53 12.01
N CYS A 125 2.73 -18.25 11.80
CA CYS A 125 2.84 -19.21 10.69
C CYS A 125 3.71 -20.40 11.11
N ASP A 126 3.20 -21.60 10.93
CA ASP A 126 3.89 -22.86 11.17
C ASP A 126 4.23 -23.63 9.88
N ASP A 127 3.76 -23.15 8.73
CA ASP A 127 4.02 -23.73 7.41
C ASP A 127 5.50 -23.54 6.98
N PRO A 128 6.30 -24.63 6.87
CA PRO A 128 7.71 -24.55 6.53
C PRO A 128 7.98 -23.99 5.13
N GLU A 129 7.09 -24.21 4.16
CA GLU A 129 7.27 -23.73 2.79
C GLU A 129 7.12 -22.21 2.72
N VAL A 130 6.11 -21.67 3.41
CA VAL A 130 5.91 -20.23 3.55
C VAL A 130 7.11 -19.57 4.23
N ILE A 131 7.63 -20.22 5.28
CA ILE A 131 8.78 -19.69 6.03
C ILE A 131 10.02 -19.65 5.16
N ALA A 132 10.31 -20.74 4.44
CA ALA A 132 11.44 -20.81 3.51
C ALA A 132 11.31 -19.75 2.41
N ALA A 133 10.14 -19.61 1.80
CA ALA A 133 9.85 -18.59 0.79
C ALA A 133 10.09 -17.17 1.34
N ASN A 134 9.61 -16.87 2.55
CA ASN A 134 9.81 -15.57 3.19
C ASN A 134 11.29 -15.28 3.49
N ILE A 135 12.09 -16.28 3.85
CA ILE A 135 13.53 -16.09 4.08
C ILE A 135 14.23 -15.78 2.75
N LEU A 136 13.92 -16.54 1.70
CA LEU A 136 14.51 -16.37 0.37
C LEU A 136 14.15 -15.01 -0.27
N ASP A 137 12.87 -14.62 -0.24
CA ASP A 137 12.39 -13.40 -0.89
C ASP A 137 12.91 -12.12 -0.22
N VAL A 138 13.28 -12.18 1.06
CA VAL A 138 13.39 -10.98 1.91
C VAL A 138 14.69 -10.87 2.68
N LYS A 139 15.27 -12.01 3.09
CA LYS A 139 16.41 -12.05 4.02
C LYS A 139 17.73 -12.30 3.33
N VAL A 140 17.73 -12.99 2.19
CA VAL A 140 18.91 -13.12 1.31
C VAL A 140 19.40 -11.75 0.81
N SER A 141 18.50 -10.78 0.62
CA SER A 141 18.85 -9.41 0.24
C SER A 141 18.85 -8.42 1.40
N SER A 142 18.81 -8.89 2.65
CA SER A 142 18.75 -8.02 3.82
C SER A 142 20.12 -7.42 4.13
N PRO A 143 20.20 -6.16 4.61
CA PRO A 143 21.45 -5.58 5.10
C PRO A 143 22.07 -6.34 6.28
N ASP A 144 21.29 -7.20 6.96
CA ASP A 144 21.77 -8.08 8.02
C ASP A 144 22.73 -9.17 7.47
N TYR A 145 22.74 -9.46 6.16
CA TYR A 145 23.53 -10.52 5.51
C TYR A 145 24.29 -9.98 4.29
N PRO A 146 25.48 -9.38 4.48
CA PRO A 146 26.28 -8.83 3.37
C PRO A 146 26.98 -9.90 2.52
N GLU A 147 27.25 -11.09 3.07
CA GLU A 147 27.85 -12.22 2.36
C GLU A 147 26.77 -13.02 1.60
N ARG A 148 27.03 -13.31 0.32
CA ARG A 148 26.00 -13.67 -0.69
C ARG A 148 25.67 -15.16 -0.78
N ASP A 149 26.23 -15.99 0.08
CA ASP A 149 25.93 -17.42 0.03
C ASP A 149 24.54 -17.69 0.62
N ARG A 150 23.62 -18.15 -0.23
CA ARG A 150 22.20 -18.30 0.15
C ARG A 150 22.01 -19.36 1.23
N ASP A 151 22.82 -20.41 1.19
CA ASP A 151 22.69 -21.55 2.08
C ASP A 151 23.14 -21.18 3.51
N SER A 152 24.27 -20.48 3.66
CA SER A 152 24.72 -19.97 4.96
C SER A 152 23.77 -18.95 5.59
N VAL A 153 23.16 -18.06 4.78
CA VAL A 153 22.15 -17.10 5.25
C VAL A 153 20.89 -17.83 5.74
N MET A 154 20.45 -18.84 5.00
CA MET A 154 19.30 -19.66 5.40
C MET A 154 19.59 -20.37 6.73
N GLU A 155 20.75 -21.02 6.86
CA GLU A 155 21.13 -21.75 8.07
C GLU A 155 21.20 -20.83 9.30
N ASP A 156 21.87 -19.67 9.19
CA ASP A 156 21.93 -18.69 10.27
C ASP A 156 20.53 -18.17 10.65
N PHE A 157 19.70 -17.86 9.66
CA PHE A 157 18.37 -17.32 9.92
C PHE A 157 17.44 -18.34 10.57
N LEU A 158 17.55 -19.62 10.23
CA LEU A 158 16.83 -20.70 10.91
C LEU A 158 17.27 -20.82 12.38
N LYS A 159 18.57 -20.81 12.67
CA LYS A 159 19.08 -20.80 14.06
C LYS A 159 18.64 -19.57 14.84
N ARG A 160 18.56 -18.42 14.17
CA ARG A 160 17.98 -17.18 14.73
C ARG A 160 16.51 -17.36 15.09
N ILE A 161 15.70 -18.03 14.26
CA ILE A 161 14.30 -18.32 14.59
C ILE A 161 14.21 -19.21 15.84
N GLU A 162 15.04 -20.26 15.93
CA GLU A 162 15.08 -21.15 17.10
C GLU A 162 15.40 -20.39 18.39
N CYS A 163 16.29 -19.40 18.33
CA CYS A 163 16.58 -18.54 19.49
C CYS A 163 15.33 -17.82 20.02
N TYR A 164 14.43 -17.37 19.14
CA TYR A 164 13.18 -16.70 19.55
C TYR A 164 12.10 -17.69 20.00
N LYS A 165 12.05 -18.91 19.43
CA LYS A 165 11.09 -19.94 19.82
C LYS A 165 11.20 -20.32 21.29
N ILE A 166 12.42 -20.40 21.83
CA ILE A 166 12.69 -20.76 23.24
C ILE A 166 11.89 -19.90 24.23
N THR A 167 11.72 -18.61 23.92
CA THR A 167 11.04 -17.65 24.81
C THR A 167 9.74 -17.12 24.25
N TYR A 168 9.22 -17.69 23.15
CA TYR A 168 8.02 -17.17 22.51
C TYR A 168 6.78 -17.54 23.31
N GLN A 169 6.05 -16.51 23.72
CA GLN A 169 4.75 -16.59 24.37
C GLN A 169 3.73 -15.92 23.45
N PRO A 170 3.01 -16.70 22.62
CA PRO A 170 1.93 -16.19 21.76
C PRO A 170 0.87 -15.44 22.56
N LEU A 171 0.03 -14.66 21.88
CA LEU A 171 -1.15 -14.07 22.53
C LEU A 171 -2.13 -15.17 22.93
N ASP A 172 -2.64 -15.06 24.16
CA ASP A 172 -3.53 -16.02 24.79
C ASP A 172 -4.89 -15.37 25.10
N PRO A 173 -5.88 -15.45 24.18
CA PRO A 173 -7.19 -14.82 24.35
C PRO A 173 -8.02 -15.38 25.51
N ASP A 174 -7.74 -16.61 25.94
CA ASP A 174 -8.60 -17.31 26.89
C ASP A 174 -8.20 -17.07 28.36
N ASP A 175 -6.96 -16.65 28.59
CA ASP A 175 -6.43 -16.40 29.95
C ASP A 175 -5.66 -15.09 30.06
N HIS A 176 -4.35 -15.09 29.74
CA HIS A 176 -3.46 -13.98 30.07
C HIS A 176 -3.75 -12.68 29.31
N ASP A 177 -4.10 -12.79 28.02
CA ASP A 177 -4.25 -11.65 27.13
C ASP A 177 -5.73 -11.36 26.81
N LYS A 178 -6.67 -11.94 27.58
CA LYS A 178 -8.12 -11.88 27.35
C LYS A 178 -8.68 -10.47 27.25
N ASP A 179 -8.12 -9.51 27.99
CA ASP A 179 -8.61 -8.11 28.01
C ASP A 179 -7.87 -7.22 26.99
N LEU A 180 -6.91 -7.77 26.22
CA LEU A 180 -6.14 -7.03 25.23
C LEU A 180 -6.86 -6.95 23.88
N SER A 181 -6.68 -5.83 23.20
CA SER A 181 -7.19 -5.62 21.84
C SER A 181 -6.19 -6.11 20.81
N PHE A 182 -6.55 -7.10 20.01
CA PHE A 182 -5.63 -7.69 19.05
C PHE A 182 -6.28 -8.45 17.90
N ILE A 183 -5.45 -8.75 16.90
CA ILE A 183 -5.71 -9.72 15.84
C ILE A 183 -4.52 -10.68 15.71
N GLN A 184 -4.80 -11.98 15.68
CA GLN A 184 -3.86 -13.02 15.27
C GLN A 184 -4.14 -13.40 13.82
N VAL A 185 -3.17 -13.16 12.95
CA VAL A 185 -3.18 -13.56 11.54
C VAL A 185 -2.46 -14.90 11.43
N ILE A 186 -3.21 -15.97 11.17
CA ILE A 186 -2.71 -17.35 11.21
C ILE A 186 -2.54 -17.87 9.78
N ASN A 187 -1.36 -18.42 9.50
CA ASN A 187 -0.99 -19.04 8.22
C ASN A 187 -1.30 -18.14 7.03
N VAL A 188 -0.78 -16.91 7.11
CA VAL A 188 -0.85 -15.91 6.04
C VAL A 188 -2.28 -15.56 5.63
N GLY A 189 -3.15 -15.40 6.63
CA GLY A 189 -4.53 -14.97 6.43
C GLY A 189 -5.51 -16.12 6.14
N GLN A 190 -5.10 -17.37 6.32
CA GLN A 190 -6.03 -18.51 6.27
C GLN A 190 -7.06 -18.45 7.39
N ARG A 191 -6.65 -18.01 8.58
CA ARG A 191 -7.52 -17.86 9.75
C ARG A 191 -7.16 -16.60 10.53
N PHE A 192 -8.16 -16.06 11.21
CA PHE A 192 -8.00 -14.89 12.06
C PHE A 192 -8.66 -15.15 13.42
N LEU A 193 -8.02 -14.68 14.48
CA LEU A 193 -8.63 -14.54 15.80
C LEU A 193 -8.59 -13.05 16.16
N VAL A 194 -9.74 -12.47 16.46
CA VAL A 194 -9.87 -11.03 16.77
C VAL A 194 -10.43 -10.90 18.18
N ASN A 195 -9.80 -10.08 19.01
CA ASN A 195 -10.18 -9.86 20.40
C ASN A 195 -10.33 -8.37 20.71
N HIS A 196 -11.40 -8.00 21.44
CA HIS A 196 -11.70 -6.66 21.96
C HIS A 196 -11.36 -5.47 21.03
N VAL A 197 -11.97 -5.39 19.84
CA VAL A 197 -11.88 -4.20 18.99
C VAL A 197 -12.54 -3.01 19.69
N GLN A 198 -11.79 -1.93 19.90
CA GLN A 198 -12.20 -0.79 20.75
C GLN A 198 -12.86 0.35 19.97
N ASP A 199 -12.53 0.51 18.69
CA ASP A 199 -12.96 1.66 17.90
C ASP A 199 -12.98 1.39 16.38
N TYR A 200 -13.38 2.42 15.65
CA TYR A 200 -13.47 2.40 14.19
C TYR A 200 -12.12 2.15 13.50
N ILE A 201 -11.03 2.69 14.02
CA ILE A 201 -9.75 2.54 13.35
C ILE A 201 -9.22 1.11 13.52
N GLN A 202 -9.41 0.49 14.67
CA GLN A 202 -9.11 -0.92 14.89
C GLN A 202 -9.99 -1.82 14.02
N SER A 203 -11.29 -1.52 13.85
CA SER A 203 -12.16 -2.31 12.97
C SER A 203 -11.74 -2.21 11.50
N LYS A 204 -11.30 -1.02 11.04
CA LYS A 204 -10.70 -0.83 9.70
C LYS A 204 -9.39 -1.59 9.52
N ILE A 205 -8.52 -1.58 10.53
CA ILE A 205 -7.26 -2.35 10.51
C ILE A 205 -7.58 -3.85 10.38
N VAL A 206 -8.50 -4.38 11.18
CA VAL A 206 -8.94 -5.78 11.09
C VAL A 206 -9.46 -6.09 9.70
N TYR A 207 -10.38 -5.27 9.19
CA TYR A 207 -10.97 -5.44 7.86
C TYR A 207 -9.90 -5.45 6.75
N TYR A 208 -8.94 -4.54 6.79
CA TYR A 208 -7.84 -4.52 5.83
C TYR A 208 -6.97 -5.78 5.91
N LEU A 209 -6.56 -6.18 7.12
CA LEU A 209 -5.72 -7.36 7.33
C LEU A 209 -6.40 -8.66 6.90
N MET A 210 -7.73 -8.72 6.93
CA MET A 210 -8.51 -9.86 6.44
C MET A 210 -8.59 -9.96 4.92
N ASN A 211 -8.31 -8.87 4.19
CA ASN A 211 -8.42 -8.83 2.73
C ASN A 211 -7.06 -8.88 2.01
N ILE A 212 -5.95 -8.63 2.70
CA ILE A 212 -4.62 -8.73 2.09
C ILE A 212 -4.19 -10.20 1.93
N HIS A 213 -3.55 -10.51 0.80
CA HIS A 213 -2.84 -11.77 0.62
C HIS A 213 -1.42 -11.60 0.09
N VAL A 214 -0.59 -12.63 0.26
CA VAL A 214 0.83 -12.62 -0.17
C VAL A 214 1.06 -13.23 -1.55
N GLN A 215 0.02 -13.80 -2.17
CA GLN A 215 0.16 -14.43 -3.48
C GLN A 215 0.63 -13.41 -4.52
N LYS A 216 1.63 -13.81 -5.33
CA LYS A 216 2.17 -12.99 -6.41
C LYS A 216 1.11 -12.83 -7.50
N HIS A 217 0.77 -11.59 -7.83
CA HIS A 217 -0.18 -11.24 -8.88
C HIS A 217 0.25 -9.94 -9.57
N SER A 218 -0.40 -9.59 -10.68
CA SER A 218 -0.15 -8.33 -11.39
C SER A 218 -1.44 -7.51 -11.50
N ILE A 219 -1.33 -6.23 -11.18
CA ILE A 219 -2.41 -5.26 -11.35
C ILE A 219 -2.05 -4.38 -12.56
N TYR A 220 -2.95 -4.27 -13.51
CA TYR A 220 -2.80 -3.46 -14.71
C TYR A 220 -3.73 -2.25 -14.59
N LEU A 221 -3.19 -1.05 -14.70
CA LEU A 221 -3.95 0.18 -14.68
C LEU A 221 -3.81 0.89 -16.02
N CYS A 222 -4.92 1.26 -16.63
CA CYS A 222 -4.93 2.18 -17.77
C CYS A 222 -6.16 3.08 -17.73
N ARG A 223 -6.08 4.16 -18.49
CA ARG A 223 -7.26 4.98 -18.79
C ARG A 223 -8.04 4.35 -19.93
N HIS A 224 -9.31 4.74 -20.06
CA HIS A 224 -10.05 4.58 -21.30
C HIS A 224 -9.24 5.07 -22.53
N GLY A 225 -9.59 4.57 -23.72
CA GLY A 225 -9.12 5.15 -24.98
C GLY A 225 -9.46 6.65 -25.09
N GLU A 226 -8.80 7.38 -25.98
CA GLU A 226 -9.07 8.82 -26.14
C GLU A 226 -10.56 9.03 -26.49
N SER A 227 -11.23 9.97 -25.83
CA SER A 227 -12.65 10.27 -26.00
C SER A 227 -12.86 11.58 -26.78
N GLN A 228 -14.09 11.85 -27.21
CA GLN A 228 -14.43 13.12 -27.88
C GLN A 228 -14.17 14.33 -26.97
N HIS A 229 -14.49 14.25 -25.68
CA HIS A 229 -14.17 15.33 -24.73
C HIS A 229 -12.66 15.52 -24.55
N ASN A 230 -11.83 14.48 -24.70
CA ASN A 230 -10.38 14.67 -24.66
C ASN A 230 -9.88 15.47 -25.86
N ILE A 231 -10.46 15.27 -27.06
CA ILE A 231 -10.12 16.06 -28.25
C ILE A 231 -10.53 17.53 -28.07
N GLN A 232 -11.68 17.76 -27.44
CA GLN A 232 -12.21 19.09 -27.15
C GLN A 232 -11.57 19.74 -25.91
N ALA A 233 -10.69 19.04 -25.19
CA ALA A 233 -10.14 19.42 -23.90
C ALA A 233 -11.19 19.73 -22.80
N CYS A 234 -12.39 19.14 -22.92
CA CYS A 234 -13.42 19.22 -21.88
C CYS A 234 -13.16 18.20 -20.76
N ILE A 235 -13.47 18.57 -19.52
CA ILE A 235 -13.46 17.67 -18.36
C ILE A 235 -14.84 17.04 -18.15
N GLY A 236 -14.90 15.91 -17.46
CA GLY A 236 -16.17 15.26 -17.11
C GLY A 236 -16.95 14.71 -18.31
N GLY A 237 -18.27 14.60 -18.12
CA GLY A 237 -19.26 14.10 -19.06
C GLY A 237 -19.17 12.61 -19.33
N ASP A 238 -19.95 12.15 -20.31
CA ASP A 238 -20.05 10.74 -20.70
C ASP A 238 -19.85 10.54 -22.22
N SER A 239 -18.86 11.24 -22.79
CA SER A 239 -18.58 11.13 -24.22
C SER A 239 -18.01 9.77 -24.65
N GLU A 240 -18.25 9.43 -25.92
CA GLU A 240 -17.76 8.20 -26.55
C GLU A 240 -16.27 8.27 -26.94
N LEU A 241 -15.70 7.12 -27.28
CA LEU A 241 -14.34 7.02 -27.80
C LEU A 241 -14.18 7.75 -29.15
N SER A 242 -13.03 8.39 -29.33
CA SER A 242 -12.55 8.87 -30.61
C SER A 242 -12.11 7.70 -31.51
N SER A 243 -11.83 7.99 -32.79
CA SER A 243 -11.23 7.01 -33.69
C SER A 243 -9.90 6.46 -33.17
N ARG A 244 -9.07 7.32 -32.57
CA ARG A 244 -7.81 6.93 -31.91
C ARG A 244 -8.06 6.15 -30.62
N GLY A 245 -9.11 6.48 -29.86
CA GLY A 245 -9.54 5.68 -28.72
C GLY A 245 -9.87 4.25 -29.10
N LYS A 246 -10.63 4.04 -30.17
CA LYS A 246 -10.94 2.69 -30.69
C LYS A 246 -9.68 1.93 -31.16
N GLN A 247 -8.70 2.63 -31.74
CA GLN A 247 -7.41 2.03 -32.10
C GLN A 247 -6.63 1.58 -30.86
N PHE A 248 -6.63 2.38 -29.78
CA PHE A 248 -6.04 1.98 -28.51
C PHE A 248 -6.69 0.70 -27.97
N SER A 249 -8.02 0.62 -27.96
CA SER A 249 -8.74 -0.56 -27.46
C SER A 249 -8.34 -1.85 -28.19
N LYS A 250 -8.15 -1.78 -29.52
CA LYS A 250 -7.62 -2.89 -30.32
C LYS A 250 -6.18 -3.26 -29.96
N ALA A 251 -5.34 -2.25 -29.76
CA ALA A 251 -3.95 -2.46 -29.36
C ALA A 251 -3.85 -3.07 -27.95
N LEU A 252 -4.71 -2.63 -27.03
CA LEU A 252 -4.83 -3.18 -25.68
C LEU A 252 -5.23 -4.66 -25.71
N ARG A 253 -6.20 -5.04 -26.55
CA ARG A 253 -6.54 -6.45 -26.77
C ARG A 253 -5.32 -7.27 -27.19
N GLY A 254 -4.62 -6.84 -28.23
CA GLY A 254 -3.42 -7.54 -28.70
C GLY A 254 -2.31 -7.62 -27.65
N PHE A 255 -2.17 -6.60 -26.81
CA PHE A 255 -1.26 -6.64 -25.66
C PHE A 255 -1.65 -7.73 -24.65
N LEU A 256 -2.92 -7.81 -24.26
CA LEU A 256 -3.39 -8.81 -23.29
C LEU A 256 -3.26 -10.24 -23.84
N GLU A 257 -3.61 -10.46 -25.11
CA GLU A 257 -3.45 -11.74 -25.81
C GLU A 257 -1.98 -12.20 -25.81
N ASN A 258 -1.04 -11.27 -25.99
CA ASN A 258 0.40 -11.55 -25.95
C ASN A 258 0.92 -11.85 -24.53
N GLN A 259 0.37 -11.17 -23.51
CA GLN A 259 0.79 -11.39 -22.11
C GLN A 259 0.28 -12.73 -21.55
N LYS A 260 -0.79 -13.31 -22.12
CA LYS A 260 -1.38 -14.61 -21.72
C LYS A 260 -1.61 -14.71 -20.20
N ILE A 261 -2.24 -13.67 -19.64
CA ILE A 261 -2.42 -13.52 -18.20
C ILE A 261 -3.53 -14.49 -17.75
N PRO A 262 -3.24 -15.44 -16.84
CA PRO A 262 -4.24 -16.38 -16.34
C PRO A 262 -5.26 -15.65 -15.44
N ASP A 263 -6.53 -16.06 -15.57
CA ASP A 263 -7.65 -15.60 -14.74
C ASP A 263 -7.76 -14.07 -14.61
N LEU A 264 -7.44 -13.35 -15.69
CA LEU A 264 -7.48 -11.88 -15.71
C LEU A 264 -8.93 -11.39 -15.55
N LYS A 265 -9.16 -10.62 -14.48
CA LYS A 265 -10.41 -9.87 -14.30
C LYS A 265 -10.28 -8.49 -14.93
N VAL A 266 -11.35 -7.99 -15.53
CA VAL A 266 -11.40 -6.65 -16.12
C VAL A 266 -12.47 -5.82 -15.43
N TRP A 267 -12.08 -4.66 -14.90
CA TRP A 267 -12.98 -3.71 -14.26
C TRP A 267 -13.04 -2.40 -15.03
N THR A 268 -14.24 -1.85 -15.14
CA THR A 268 -14.49 -0.55 -15.77
C THR A 268 -15.26 0.36 -14.84
N SER A 269 -15.29 1.65 -15.15
CA SER A 269 -16.34 2.53 -14.64
C SER A 269 -17.68 2.25 -15.32
N GLN A 270 -18.72 3.01 -14.97
CA GLN A 270 -20.01 3.01 -15.67
C GLN A 270 -20.06 4.02 -16.83
N LEU A 271 -18.98 4.76 -17.09
CA LEU A 271 -18.91 5.74 -18.19
C LEU A 271 -18.54 5.07 -19.51
N ARG A 272 -19.22 5.46 -20.59
CA ARG A 272 -19.19 4.85 -21.93
C ARG A 272 -17.80 4.61 -22.44
N ARG A 273 -16.90 5.60 -22.32
CA ARG A 273 -15.51 5.50 -22.78
C ARG A 273 -14.72 4.33 -22.17
N THR A 274 -14.96 3.99 -20.90
CA THR A 274 -14.31 2.82 -20.27
C THR A 274 -14.96 1.50 -20.74
N ILE A 275 -16.28 1.49 -20.87
CA ILE A 275 -17.06 0.34 -21.32
C ILE A 275 -16.69 -0.01 -22.77
N GLN A 276 -16.73 0.96 -23.69
CA GLN A 276 -16.32 0.78 -25.09
C GLN A 276 -14.86 0.33 -25.23
N THR A 277 -13.99 0.70 -24.28
CA THR A 277 -12.60 0.21 -24.27
C THR A 277 -12.53 -1.27 -23.91
N ALA A 278 -13.33 -1.71 -22.92
CA ALA A 278 -13.38 -3.11 -22.48
C ALA A 278 -14.12 -4.02 -23.47
N GLU A 279 -15.17 -3.53 -24.13
CA GLU A 279 -15.95 -4.29 -25.13
C GLU A 279 -15.06 -4.82 -26.27
N GLU A 280 -14.08 -4.03 -26.72
CA GLU A 280 -13.14 -4.43 -27.78
C GLU A 280 -12.24 -5.60 -27.35
N LEU A 281 -12.03 -5.81 -26.04
CA LEU A 281 -11.17 -6.88 -25.53
C LEU A 281 -11.79 -8.27 -25.72
N GLY A 282 -13.11 -8.36 -25.89
CA GLY A 282 -13.82 -9.63 -26.09
C GLY A 282 -13.79 -10.57 -24.87
N VAL A 283 -13.61 -10.02 -23.66
CA VAL A 283 -13.62 -10.77 -22.40
C VAL A 283 -14.70 -10.20 -21.45
N PRO A 284 -15.20 -11.00 -20.49
CA PRO A 284 -16.11 -10.49 -19.46
C PRO A 284 -15.46 -9.35 -18.66
N TYR A 285 -16.26 -8.33 -18.33
CA TYR A 285 -15.83 -7.22 -17.49
C TYR A 285 -16.92 -6.83 -16.51
N GLU A 286 -16.53 -6.25 -15.39
CA GLU A 286 -17.44 -5.77 -14.35
C GLU A 286 -17.44 -4.23 -14.30
N GLN A 287 -18.62 -3.64 -14.19
CA GLN A 287 -18.76 -2.18 -14.13
C GLN A 287 -18.96 -1.71 -12.69
N TRP A 288 -18.12 -0.77 -12.27
CA TRP A 288 -18.11 -0.25 -10.91
C TRP A 288 -18.40 1.25 -10.96
N LYS A 289 -19.55 1.68 -10.41
CA LYS A 289 -19.90 3.11 -10.33
C LYS A 289 -18.83 3.93 -9.60
N ILE A 290 -18.23 3.34 -8.56
CA ILE A 290 -17.17 3.96 -7.77
C ILE A 290 -15.85 4.12 -8.54
N LEU A 291 -15.72 3.58 -9.76
CA LEU A 291 -14.61 3.86 -10.68
C LEU A 291 -14.91 5.02 -11.66
N ASN A 292 -16.07 5.68 -11.58
CA ASN A 292 -16.35 6.87 -12.39
C ASN A 292 -15.33 7.98 -12.10
N GLU A 293 -15.07 8.82 -13.11
CA GLU A 293 -14.16 9.97 -12.97
C GLU A 293 -14.60 10.89 -11.83
N ILE A 294 -13.67 11.72 -11.33
CA ILE A 294 -14.00 12.79 -10.39
C ILE A 294 -15.13 13.65 -10.94
N ASP A 295 -16.15 13.88 -10.12
CA ASP A 295 -17.28 14.75 -10.47
C ASP A 295 -16.85 16.22 -10.38
N ALA A 296 -16.85 16.93 -11.50
CA ALA A 296 -16.49 18.35 -11.55
C ALA A 296 -17.68 19.28 -11.24
N GLY A 297 -18.85 18.76 -10.87
CA GLY A 297 -20.03 19.53 -10.48
C GLY A 297 -20.44 20.54 -11.55
N ILE A 298 -20.53 21.82 -11.18
CA ILE A 298 -20.88 22.91 -12.11
C ILE A 298 -19.87 23.10 -13.26
N CYS A 299 -18.68 22.49 -13.17
CA CYS A 299 -17.61 22.57 -14.16
C CYS A 299 -17.58 21.36 -15.12
N GLU A 300 -18.54 20.43 -15.02
CA GLU A 300 -18.69 19.33 -15.97
C GLU A 300 -18.84 19.84 -17.41
N GLU A 301 -18.25 19.11 -18.36
CA GLU A 301 -18.28 19.40 -19.81
C GLU A 301 -17.62 20.72 -20.24
N MET A 302 -16.89 21.40 -19.34
CA MET A 302 -16.14 22.62 -19.64
C MET A 302 -14.67 22.36 -19.96
N THR A 303 -14.05 23.25 -20.74
CA THR A 303 -12.58 23.31 -20.83
C THR A 303 -11.98 24.04 -19.64
N TYR A 304 -10.70 23.81 -19.34
CA TYR A 304 -10.03 24.54 -18.26
C TYR A 304 -9.98 26.05 -18.51
N GLU A 305 -9.84 26.48 -19.76
CA GLU A 305 -9.92 27.88 -20.17
C GLU A 305 -11.30 28.46 -19.83
N LYS A 306 -12.38 27.72 -20.14
CA LYS A 306 -13.73 28.18 -19.86
C LYS A 306 -14.00 28.28 -18.35
N ILE A 307 -13.47 27.33 -17.56
CA ILE A 307 -13.55 27.39 -16.09
C ILE A 307 -12.82 28.62 -15.58
N LYS A 308 -11.61 28.91 -16.08
CA LYS A 308 -10.84 30.08 -15.68
C LYS A 308 -11.56 31.40 -15.99
N GLU A 309 -12.26 31.47 -17.12
CA GLU A 309 -13.05 32.66 -17.49
C GLU A 309 -14.35 32.79 -16.68
N THR A 310 -15.03 31.68 -16.42
CA THR A 310 -16.39 31.68 -15.83
C THR A 310 -16.34 31.68 -14.29
N TYR A 311 -15.36 30.97 -13.71
CA TYR A 311 -15.17 30.79 -12.27
C TYR A 311 -13.69 31.00 -11.90
N PRO A 312 -13.15 32.23 -12.04
CA PRO A 312 -11.72 32.51 -11.83
C PRO A 312 -11.25 32.21 -10.40
N ASP A 313 -12.09 32.47 -9.40
CA ASP A 313 -11.78 32.19 -7.99
C ASP A 313 -11.68 30.69 -7.74
N GLU A 314 -12.64 29.90 -8.24
CA GLU A 314 -12.62 28.43 -8.16
C GLU A 314 -11.39 27.83 -8.86
N TYR A 315 -11.03 28.36 -10.03
CA TYR A 315 -9.82 27.95 -10.75
C TYR A 315 -8.56 28.19 -9.90
N SER A 316 -8.46 29.34 -9.22
CA SER A 316 -7.32 29.68 -8.37
C SER A 316 -7.29 28.83 -7.09
N LEU A 317 -8.42 28.65 -6.42
CA LEU A 317 -8.54 27.83 -5.21
C LEU A 317 -8.11 26.38 -5.48
N ARG A 318 -8.51 25.83 -6.63
CA ARG A 318 -8.09 24.49 -7.04
C ARG A 318 -6.60 24.36 -7.31
N ASP A 319 -5.95 25.41 -7.82
CA ASP A 319 -4.51 25.39 -8.09
C ASP A 319 -3.70 25.48 -6.79
N GLN A 320 -4.21 26.20 -5.79
CA GLN A 320 -3.59 26.36 -4.48
C GLN A 320 -3.64 25.09 -3.63
N ASP A 321 -4.78 24.38 -3.59
CA ASP A 321 -4.95 23.14 -2.83
C ASP A 321 -5.76 22.11 -3.61
N LYS A 322 -5.12 21.53 -4.62
CA LYS A 322 -5.78 20.62 -5.54
C LYS A 322 -6.30 19.33 -4.91
N TYR A 323 -5.71 18.89 -3.79
CA TYR A 323 -6.13 17.65 -3.14
C TYR A 323 -7.43 17.86 -2.35
N HIS A 324 -7.51 18.93 -1.56
CA HIS A 324 -8.68 19.20 -0.72
C HIS A 324 -9.77 20.02 -1.42
N TYR A 325 -9.45 20.76 -2.47
CA TYR A 325 -10.42 21.51 -3.24
C TYR A 325 -11.54 20.60 -3.75
N ARG A 326 -12.78 20.92 -3.39
CA ARG A 326 -13.99 20.26 -3.84
C ARG A 326 -14.69 21.15 -4.85
N TYR A 327 -14.95 20.63 -6.05
CA TYR A 327 -15.75 21.36 -7.04
C TYR A 327 -17.14 21.70 -6.46
N PRO A 328 -17.70 22.90 -6.73
CA PRO A 328 -19.07 23.20 -6.33
C PRO A 328 -20.06 22.21 -6.95
N GLY A 329 -20.78 21.48 -6.08
CA GLY A 329 -21.67 20.40 -6.51
C GLY A 329 -20.98 19.12 -6.99
N GLY A 330 -19.66 18.98 -6.79
CA GLY A 330 -18.86 17.83 -7.20
C GLY A 330 -17.96 17.29 -6.08
N GLU A 331 -16.81 16.73 -6.46
CA GLU A 331 -15.88 16.01 -5.59
C GLU A 331 -14.51 16.70 -5.47
N SER A 332 -13.79 16.39 -4.39
CA SER A 332 -12.34 16.58 -4.26
C SER A 332 -11.57 15.27 -4.52
N TYR A 333 -10.24 15.34 -4.57
CA TYR A 333 -9.43 14.12 -4.57
C TYR A 333 -9.55 13.35 -3.25
N GLN A 334 -9.80 14.04 -2.14
CA GLN A 334 -10.07 13.40 -0.84
C GLN A 334 -11.37 12.59 -0.88
N ASP A 335 -12.45 13.13 -1.46
CA ASP A 335 -13.71 12.40 -1.65
C ASP A 335 -13.50 11.16 -2.53
N LEU A 336 -12.70 11.32 -3.59
CA LEU A 336 -12.37 10.24 -4.50
C LEU A 336 -11.58 9.11 -3.82
N VAL A 337 -10.65 9.43 -2.93
CA VAL A 337 -9.92 8.44 -2.11
C VAL A 337 -10.90 7.64 -1.25
N GLN A 338 -11.82 8.32 -0.55
CA GLN A 338 -12.82 7.63 0.27
C GLN A 338 -13.74 6.74 -0.57
N ARG A 339 -14.18 7.22 -1.74
CA ARG A 339 -15.01 6.47 -2.69
C ARG A 339 -14.29 5.24 -3.26
N LEU A 340 -12.98 5.31 -3.45
CA LEU A 340 -12.16 4.25 -4.02
C LEU A 340 -11.66 3.23 -2.99
N GLU A 341 -11.87 3.44 -1.69
CA GLU A 341 -11.46 2.50 -0.66
C GLU A 341 -11.95 1.06 -0.92
N PRO A 342 -13.23 0.81 -1.29
CA PRO A 342 -13.67 -0.55 -1.59
C PRO A 342 -12.97 -1.17 -2.81
N VAL A 343 -12.57 -0.36 -3.80
CA VAL A 343 -11.78 -0.84 -4.95
C VAL A 343 -10.40 -1.31 -4.49
N ILE A 344 -9.75 -0.55 -3.61
CA ILE A 344 -8.44 -0.94 -3.06
C ILE A 344 -8.54 -2.26 -2.29
N MET A 345 -9.57 -2.44 -1.46
CA MET A 345 -9.77 -3.69 -0.72
C MET A 345 -9.93 -4.89 -1.66
N GLU A 346 -10.65 -4.70 -2.75
CA GLU A 346 -10.86 -5.72 -3.75
C GLU A 346 -9.57 -5.99 -4.54
N LEU A 347 -8.81 -4.96 -4.92
CA LEU A 347 -7.50 -5.16 -5.55
C LEU A 347 -6.51 -5.92 -4.65
N GLU A 348 -6.57 -5.71 -3.34
CA GLU A 348 -5.73 -6.43 -2.37
C GLU A 348 -6.15 -7.90 -2.17
N ARG A 349 -7.41 -8.24 -2.49
CA ARG A 349 -7.98 -9.60 -2.36
C ARG A 349 -7.85 -10.45 -3.63
N GLN A 350 -7.70 -9.81 -4.78
CA GLN A 350 -7.80 -10.47 -6.09
C GLN A 350 -6.42 -10.81 -6.66
N GLY A 351 -6.41 -11.74 -7.61
CA GLY A 351 -5.23 -12.07 -8.40
C GLY A 351 -4.96 -11.04 -9.50
N ASN A 352 -4.92 -11.50 -10.76
CA ASN A 352 -4.62 -10.61 -11.89
C ASN A 352 -5.83 -9.75 -12.25
N VAL A 353 -5.68 -8.42 -12.21
CA VAL A 353 -6.78 -7.48 -12.49
C VAL A 353 -6.31 -6.39 -13.44
N LEU A 354 -7.10 -6.09 -14.48
CA LEU A 354 -6.99 -4.90 -15.30
C LEU A 354 -8.11 -3.91 -14.92
N VAL A 355 -7.72 -2.70 -14.54
CA VAL A 355 -8.65 -1.60 -14.25
C VAL A 355 -8.56 -0.55 -15.36
N ILE A 356 -9.66 -0.40 -16.11
CA ILE A 356 -9.83 0.61 -17.16
C ILE A 356 -10.64 1.76 -16.56
N CYS A 357 -9.97 2.85 -16.23
CA CYS A 357 -10.56 3.97 -15.48
C CYS A 357 -10.24 5.33 -16.13
N HIS A 358 -10.08 6.35 -15.30
CA HIS A 358 -9.95 7.75 -15.72
C HIS A 358 -8.74 8.41 -15.07
N GLN A 359 -8.49 9.68 -15.38
CA GLN A 359 -7.25 10.33 -14.96
C GLN A 359 -7.19 10.55 -13.45
N ALA A 360 -8.23 11.09 -12.81
CA ALA A 360 -8.19 11.33 -11.36
C ALA A 360 -8.25 10.01 -10.59
N VAL A 361 -9.11 9.08 -11.04
CA VAL A 361 -9.22 7.73 -10.45
C VAL A 361 -7.89 6.99 -10.49
N MET A 362 -7.23 6.92 -11.66
CA MET A 362 -5.95 6.22 -11.82
C MET A 362 -4.86 6.82 -10.95
N ARG A 363 -4.86 8.15 -10.74
CA ARG A 363 -3.93 8.82 -9.82
C ARG A 363 -4.13 8.36 -8.38
N CYS A 364 -5.37 8.30 -7.89
CA CYS A 364 -5.66 7.81 -6.55
C CYS A 364 -5.21 6.36 -6.35
N LEU A 365 -5.51 5.48 -7.31
CA LEU A 365 -5.08 4.08 -7.27
C LEU A 365 -3.55 3.96 -7.29
N LEU A 366 -2.86 4.72 -8.16
CA LEU A 366 -1.41 4.73 -8.21
C LEU A 366 -0.77 5.27 -6.94
N ALA A 367 -1.35 6.32 -6.34
CA ALA A 367 -0.84 6.88 -5.11
C ALA A 367 -0.89 5.86 -3.96
N TYR A 368 -1.94 5.04 -3.88
CA TYR A 368 -2.00 3.93 -2.94
C TYR A 368 -0.86 2.93 -3.18
N PHE A 369 -0.69 2.45 -4.41
CA PHE A 369 0.29 1.41 -4.70
C PHE A 369 1.75 1.90 -4.60
N LEU A 370 2.01 3.13 -5.04
CA LEU A 370 3.34 3.74 -5.08
C LEU A 370 3.70 4.52 -3.80
N ASP A 371 2.82 4.51 -2.80
CA ASP A 371 3.00 5.20 -1.51
C ASP A 371 3.29 6.70 -1.71
N LYS A 372 2.37 7.37 -2.43
CA LYS A 372 2.48 8.81 -2.73
C LYS A 372 1.62 9.63 -1.79
N SER A 373 2.14 10.78 -1.37
CA SER A 373 1.47 11.71 -0.47
C SER A 373 0.23 12.33 -1.13
N ALA A 374 -0.64 12.92 -0.30
CA ALA A 374 -1.78 13.71 -0.74
C ALA A 374 -1.35 14.88 -1.66
N ASP A 375 -0.19 15.47 -1.40
CA ASP A 375 0.36 16.58 -2.19
C ASP A 375 0.77 16.13 -3.60
N ASP A 376 1.39 14.95 -3.72
CA ASP A 376 1.86 14.41 -5.01
C ASP A 376 0.72 13.80 -5.85
N LEU A 377 -0.28 13.22 -5.19
CA LEU A 377 -1.33 12.39 -5.81
C LEU A 377 -2.05 13.10 -6.99
N PRO A 378 -2.53 14.36 -6.88
CA PRO A 378 -3.23 15.05 -7.96
C PRO A 378 -2.36 15.34 -9.20
N TYR A 379 -1.05 15.14 -9.11
CA TYR A 379 -0.07 15.48 -10.14
C TYR A 379 0.60 14.26 -10.77
N LEU A 380 0.31 13.04 -10.29
CA LEU A 380 0.84 11.81 -10.88
C LEU A 380 0.49 11.71 -12.38
N LYS A 381 1.49 11.37 -13.19
CA LYS A 381 1.35 11.29 -14.65
C LYS A 381 0.68 9.97 -15.05
N CYS A 382 -0.51 10.08 -15.61
CA CYS A 382 -1.30 8.95 -16.13
C CYS A 382 -1.68 9.25 -17.59
N PRO A 383 -0.74 9.09 -18.55
CA PRO A 383 -1.00 9.43 -19.93
C PRO A 383 -2.09 8.51 -20.54
N LEU A 384 -2.80 9.03 -21.54
CA LEU A 384 -3.64 8.19 -22.39
C LEU A 384 -2.79 7.16 -23.12
N HIS A 385 -3.41 6.02 -23.46
CA HIS A 385 -2.80 4.97 -24.28
C HIS A 385 -1.52 4.38 -23.68
N ALA A 386 -1.45 4.30 -22.36
CA ALA A 386 -0.41 3.61 -21.63
C ALA A 386 -1.03 2.63 -20.63
N VAL A 387 -0.41 1.47 -20.49
CA VAL A 387 -0.73 0.48 -19.45
C VAL A 387 0.40 0.49 -18.43
N LEU A 388 0.05 0.69 -17.16
CA LEU A 388 0.95 0.52 -16.03
C LEU A 388 0.71 -0.85 -15.42
N LYS A 389 1.73 -1.70 -15.44
CA LYS A 389 1.74 -2.99 -14.74
C LYS A 389 2.40 -2.81 -13.39
N LEU A 390 1.69 -3.14 -12.34
CA LEU A 390 2.12 -3.11 -10.95
C LEU A 390 2.29 -4.54 -10.46
N THR A 391 3.51 -4.87 -10.00
CA THR A 391 3.83 -6.18 -9.44
C THR A 391 4.25 -5.99 -7.98
N PRO A 392 3.44 -6.41 -7.00
CA PRO A 392 3.80 -6.35 -5.59
C PRO A 392 5.09 -7.13 -5.32
N VAL A 393 6.02 -6.50 -4.60
CA VAL A 393 7.26 -7.13 -4.11
C VAL A 393 7.36 -6.97 -2.59
N ALA A 394 8.26 -7.73 -1.95
CA ALA A 394 8.31 -7.86 -0.49
C ALA A 394 8.30 -6.57 0.34
N TYR A 395 8.78 -5.45 -0.21
CA TYR A 395 8.83 -4.16 0.48
C TYR A 395 8.26 -2.99 -0.32
N GLY A 396 7.53 -3.24 -1.40
CA GLY A 396 7.05 -2.18 -2.30
C GLY A 396 6.35 -2.74 -3.53
N ILE A 397 6.37 -1.98 -4.62
CA ILE A 397 5.75 -2.37 -5.89
C ILE A 397 6.74 -2.08 -7.01
N LEU A 398 6.89 -3.03 -7.92
CA LEU A 398 7.55 -2.81 -9.20
C LEU A 398 6.51 -2.27 -10.18
N SER A 399 6.81 -1.12 -10.79
CA SER A 399 5.98 -0.53 -11.84
C SER A 399 6.67 -0.64 -13.20
N GLU A 400 5.99 -1.20 -14.19
CA GLU A 400 6.43 -1.22 -15.59
C GLU A 400 5.40 -0.48 -16.44
N SER A 401 5.85 0.42 -17.32
CA SER A 401 4.97 1.17 -18.22
C SER A 401 5.14 0.70 -19.66
N THR A 402 4.02 0.35 -20.31
CA THR A 402 3.96 0.10 -21.75
C THR A 402 3.14 1.19 -22.41
N CYS A 403 3.79 2.02 -23.23
CA CYS A 403 3.13 3.07 -24.01
C CYS A 403 2.81 2.58 -25.42
N PHE A 404 1.56 2.76 -25.86
CA PHE A 404 1.13 2.39 -27.20
C PHE A 404 1.34 3.57 -28.14
N ILE A 405 2.33 3.47 -29.02
CA ILE A 405 2.56 4.48 -30.06
C ILE A 405 1.54 4.27 -31.18
N LEU A 406 0.43 4.99 -31.14
CA LEU A 406 -0.53 5.05 -32.24
C LEU A 406 -0.01 6.03 -33.31
N LYS A 407 0.21 5.57 -34.55
CA LYS A 407 0.58 6.46 -35.67
C LYS A 407 -0.56 7.50 -35.83
N PRO A 408 -0.31 8.83 -35.70
CA PRO A 408 0.85 9.56 -36.21
C PRO A 408 1.61 10.42 -35.17
N TRP A 409 1.94 9.90 -33.97
CA TRP A 409 2.85 10.56 -33.00
C TRP A 409 4.31 10.73 -33.48
N LEU A 410 4.58 10.65 -34.79
CA LEU A 410 5.92 10.78 -35.38
C LEU A 410 6.34 12.24 -35.68
N ARG A 411 5.47 13.25 -35.48
CA ARG A 411 5.77 14.64 -35.91
C ARG A 411 5.90 15.70 -34.82
N GLU A 412 5.52 15.43 -33.58
CA GLU A 412 5.68 16.39 -32.49
C GLU A 412 6.49 15.73 -31.38
N GLY A 413 7.74 16.20 -31.19
CA GLY A 413 8.78 15.58 -30.37
C GLY A 413 8.52 15.56 -28.86
N LEU A 414 7.34 15.12 -28.40
CA LEU A 414 7.18 14.63 -27.04
C LEU A 414 7.73 13.21 -26.96
N PHE A 415 9.04 13.10 -26.73
CA PHE A 415 9.58 11.91 -26.09
C PHE A 415 8.78 11.70 -24.81
N CYS A 416 8.05 10.59 -24.75
CA CYS A 416 7.51 10.08 -23.49
C CYS A 416 8.72 9.81 -22.59
N LEU A 417 9.07 10.77 -21.74
CA LEU A 417 10.03 10.61 -20.65
C LEU A 417 9.40 9.73 -19.57
N ILE A 418 9.09 8.49 -19.95
CA ILE A 418 9.12 7.30 -19.10
C ILE A 418 9.82 6.25 -19.98
N GLY A 419 11.12 6.47 -20.20
CA GLY A 419 11.95 5.53 -20.93
C GLY A 419 12.00 4.19 -20.20
N ALA A 420 12.06 3.12 -20.99
CA ALA A 420 12.55 1.77 -20.70
C ALA A 420 12.79 1.45 -19.21
N THR A 421 12.01 0.51 -18.65
CA THR A 421 12.35 -0.17 -17.37
C THR A 421 12.82 0.81 -16.29
N SER A 422 12.03 1.84 -15.99
CA SER A 422 12.23 2.58 -14.76
C SER A 422 11.75 1.70 -13.60
N LEU A 423 12.71 0.98 -13.00
CA LEU A 423 12.54 0.31 -11.73
C LEU A 423 12.30 1.40 -10.66
N ILE A 424 11.07 1.91 -10.54
CA ILE A 424 10.69 2.73 -9.39
C ILE A 424 10.58 1.76 -8.21
N ILE A 425 11.72 1.38 -7.64
CA ILE A 425 11.69 0.84 -6.28
C ILE A 425 11.43 2.05 -5.40
N SER A 426 10.21 2.18 -4.87
CA SER A 426 9.98 2.95 -3.64
C SER A 426 10.82 2.28 -2.54
N ARG A 427 12.09 2.69 -2.43
CA ARG A 427 12.97 2.40 -1.31
C ARG A 427 12.86 3.61 -0.40
N HIS A 428 11.93 3.56 0.55
CA HIS A 428 12.09 4.37 1.74
C HIS A 428 13.23 3.76 2.57
N THR A 429 14.43 4.34 2.38
CA THR A 429 15.43 4.47 3.42
C THR A 429 15.22 5.85 4.05
N GLU A 430 14.39 5.90 5.07
CA GLU A 430 14.60 6.71 6.28
C GLU A 430 14.18 5.85 7.48
#